data_AF-A0A942ZW23-F1
#
_entry.id   AF-A0A942ZW23-F1
#
_cell.length_a   1.000
_cell.length_b   1.000
_cell.length_c   1.000
_cell.angle_alpha   90.00
_cell.angle_beta   90.00
_cell.angle_gamma   90.00
#
_symmetry.space_group_name_H-M   'P 1'
#
loop_
_entity.id
_entity.type
_entity.pdbx_description
1 polymer ?
#
loop_
_entity_poly.entity_id
_entity_poly.type
_entity_poly.pdbx_seq_one_letter_code
_entity_poly.pdbx_strand_id
1 'polypeptide(L)'
;MSIKNVKVRFNLDKENDRKAYEYLQNAEASYSKAVISAICGYIELSKTKADEDAFLERVITTIREEMVKVNPLGGLLQFVQTPPAQIPPVEKENNAESEEAMLDFLDSF
;
A
#
# COMPACT_ATOMS: atom_id res chain seq x y z
N MET A 1 -35.23 -13.28 -24.39
CA MET A 1 -34.02 -12.50 -24.04
C MET A 1 -34.34 -11.02 -24.15
N SER A 2 -34.00 -10.21 -23.15
CA SER A 2 -34.08 -8.74 -23.23
C SER A 2 -32.74 -8.20 -23.75
N ILE A 3 -32.65 -7.94 -25.05
CA ILE A 3 -31.44 -7.34 -25.66
C ILE A 3 -31.60 -5.81 -25.61
N LYS A 4 -30.61 -5.11 -25.09
CA LYS A 4 -30.53 -3.64 -25.10
C LYS A 4 -29.31 -3.20 -25.89
N ASN A 5 -29.48 -2.15 -26.70
CA ASN A 5 -28.41 -1.57 -27.49
C ASN A 5 -27.89 -0.28 -26.84
N VAL A 6 -26.58 -0.12 -26.80
CA VAL A 6 -25.91 1.09 -26.33
C VAL A 6 -24.87 1.48 -27.38
N LYS A 7 -24.83 2.76 -27.74
CA LYS A 7 -23.86 3.29 -28.72
C LYS A 7 -22.85 4.19 -28.00
N VAL A 8 -21.57 3.84 -28.12
CA VAL A 8 -20.46 4.63 -27.57
C VAL A 8 -19.74 5.32 -28.72
N ARG A 9 -19.38 6.59 -28.54
CA ARG A 9 -18.56 7.37 -29.48
C ARG A 9 -17.30 7.81 -28.75
N PHE A 10 -16.14 7.56 -29.35
CA PHE A 10 -14.85 8.03 -28.84
C PHE A 10 -14.51 9.35 -29.51
N ASN A 11 -14.21 10.37 -28.71
CA ASN A 11 -13.61 11.60 -29.23
C ASN A 11 -12.08 11.47 -29.19
N LEU A 12 -11.44 11.28 -30.34
CA LEU A 12 -9.99 11.03 -30.42
C LEU A 12 -9.14 12.26 -30.05
N ASP A 13 -9.72 13.45 -29.96
CA ASP A 13 -9.04 14.65 -29.42
C ASP A 13 -8.86 14.55 -27.90
N LYS A 14 -9.65 13.71 -27.22
CA LYS A 14 -9.50 13.43 -25.79
C LYS A 14 -8.57 12.25 -25.59
N GLU A 15 -7.56 12.43 -24.75
CA GLU A 15 -6.55 11.41 -24.50
C GLU A 15 -7.14 10.08 -24.00
N ASN A 16 -8.05 10.12 -23.03
CA ASN A 16 -8.66 8.92 -22.47
C ASN A 16 -9.48 8.14 -23.52
N ASP A 17 -10.26 8.83 -24.33
CA ASP A 17 -11.07 8.24 -25.38
C ASP A 17 -10.17 7.63 -26.48
N ARG A 18 -9.10 8.34 -26.86
CA ARG A 18 -8.09 7.85 -27.80
C ARG A 18 -7.44 6.56 -27.29
N LYS A 19 -6.98 6.57 -26.04
CA LYS A 19 -6.35 5.42 -25.38
C LYS A 19 -7.32 4.24 -25.28
N ALA A 20 -8.58 4.48 -24.90
CA ALA A 20 -9.62 3.47 -24.89
C ALA A 20 -9.85 2.86 -26.28
N TYR A 21 -9.83 3.69 -27.33
CA TYR A 21 -9.96 3.22 -28.71
C TYR A 21 -8.74 2.41 -29.18
N GLU A 22 -7.51 2.80 -28.81
CA GLU A 22 -6.29 2.03 -29.06
C GLU A 22 -6.34 0.64 -28.39
N TYR A 23 -6.85 0.54 -27.16
CA TYR A 23 -7.05 -0.76 -26.51
C TYR A 23 -8.06 -1.64 -27.26
N LEU A 24 -9.13 -1.05 -27.77
CA LEU A 24 -10.13 -1.78 -28.55
C LEU A 24 -9.57 -2.27 -29.88
N GLN A 25 -8.72 -1.49 -30.54
CA GLN A 25 -8.09 -1.91 -31.81
C GLN A 25 -7.23 -3.16 -31.68
N ASN A 26 -6.60 -3.37 -30.51
CA ASN A 26 -5.78 -4.53 -30.23
C ASN A 26 -6.56 -5.71 -29.64
N ALA A 27 -7.88 -5.60 -29.51
CA ALA A 27 -8.71 -6.66 -28.94
C ALA A 27 -8.95 -7.78 -29.96
N GLU A 28 -8.74 -9.04 -29.56
CA GLU A 28 -9.04 -10.22 -30.37
C GLU A 28 -10.56 -10.47 -30.53
N ALA A 29 -11.37 -9.88 -29.64
CA ALA A 29 -12.82 -10.00 -29.64
C ALA A 29 -13.51 -8.79 -30.30
N SER A 30 -14.82 -8.92 -30.59
CA SER A 30 -15.61 -7.79 -31.09
C SER A 30 -15.60 -6.62 -30.11
N TYR A 31 -15.60 -5.38 -30.63
CA TYR A 31 -15.54 -4.17 -29.81
C TYR A 31 -16.61 -4.13 -28.72
N SER A 32 -17.84 -4.55 -29.01
CA SER A 32 -18.90 -4.61 -28.00
C SER A 32 -18.56 -5.55 -26.85
N LYS A 33 -17.98 -6.73 -27.13
CA LYS A 33 -17.56 -7.66 -26.08
C LYS A 33 -16.37 -7.13 -25.28
N ALA A 34 -15.40 -6.52 -25.95
CA ALA A 34 -14.25 -5.92 -25.28
C ALA A 34 -14.68 -4.77 -24.35
N VAL A 35 -15.59 -3.91 -24.80
CA VAL A 35 -16.18 -2.83 -23.97
C VAL A 35 -16.94 -3.40 -22.77
N ILE A 36 -17.78 -4.42 -22.97
CA ILE A 36 -18.50 -5.07 -21.86
C ILE A 36 -17.52 -5.66 -20.84
N SER A 37 -16.49 -6.37 -21.30
CA SER A 37 -15.46 -6.96 -20.44
C SER A 37 -14.71 -5.90 -19.64
N ALA A 38 -14.30 -4.80 -20.28
CA ALA A 38 -13.61 -3.71 -19.62
C ALA A 38 -14.46 -3.04 -18.53
N ILE A 39 -15.76 -2.85 -18.79
CA ILE A 39 -16.70 -2.30 -17.79
C ILE A 39 -16.84 -3.25 -16.61
N CYS A 40 -17.08 -4.54 -16.85
CA CYS A 40 -17.18 -5.53 -15.77
C CYS A 40 -15.90 -5.58 -14.94
N GLY A 41 -14.74 -5.70 -15.60
CA GLY A 41 -13.44 -5.77 -14.93
C GLY A 41 -13.11 -4.52 -14.12
N TYR A 42 -13.46 -3.32 -14.60
CA TYR A 42 -13.29 -2.08 -13.84
C TYR A 42 -14.13 -2.07 -12.56
N ILE A 43 -15.41 -2.46 -12.66
CA ILE A 43 -16.32 -2.48 -11.51
C ILE A 43 -15.92 -3.54 -10.49
N GLU A 44 -15.49 -4.71 -10.94
CA GLU A 44 -14.99 -5.77 -10.07
C GLU A 44 -13.70 -5.36 -9.36
N LEU A 45 -12.72 -4.82 -10.10
CA LEU A 45 -11.47 -4.33 -9.50
C LEU A 45 -11.71 -3.22 -8.48
N SER A 46 -12.66 -2.31 -8.76
CA SER A 46 -13.03 -1.26 -7.81
C SER A 46 -13.63 -1.80 -6.52
N LYS A 47 -14.38 -2.91 -6.57
CA LYS A 47 -14.91 -3.57 -5.38
C LYS A 47 -13.80 -4.25 -4.59
N THR A 48 -12.96 -5.04 -5.27
CA THR A 48 -11.85 -5.74 -4.61
C THR A 48 -10.91 -4.77 -3.92
N LYS A 49 -10.57 -3.64 -4.55
CA LYS A 49 -9.72 -2.61 -3.90
C LYS A 49 -10.36 -2.03 -2.64
N ALA A 50 -11.66 -1.77 -2.65
CA ALA A 50 -12.36 -1.28 -1.46
C ALA A 50 -12.36 -2.33 -0.33
N ASP A 51 -12.53 -3.61 -0.67
CA ASP A 51 -12.48 -4.70 0.29
C ASP A 51 -11.05 -4.92 0.84
N GLU A 52 -10.04 -4.77 -0.01
CA GLU A 52 -8.62 -4.80 0.37
C GLU A 52 -8.27 -3.65 1.31
N ASP A 53 -8.64 -2.41 0.99
CA ASP A 53 -8.40 -1.25 1.86
C ASP A 53 -9.04 -1.45 3.24
N ALA A 54 -10.27 -1.96 3.28
CA ALA A 54 -10.95 -2.30 4.54
C ALA A 54 -10.23 -3.41 5.31
N PHE A 55 -9.67 -4.40 4.61
CA PHE A 55 -8.87 -5.46 5.22
C PHE A 55 -7.57 -4.90 5.81
N LEU A 56 -6.83 -4.06 5.07
CA LEU A 56 -5.60 -3.42 5.55
C LEU A 56 -5.85 -2.60 6.82
N GLU A 57 -6.90 -1.77 6.82
CA GLU A 57 -7.28 -1.00 8.01
C GLU A 57 -7.60 -1.90 9.21
N ARG A 58 -8.29 -3.02 8.99
CA ARG A 58 -8.56 -3.99 10.06
C ARG A 58 -7.28 -4.63 10.60
N VAL A 59 -6.34 -5.00 9.73
CA VAL A 59 -5.04 -5.56 10.15
C VAL A 59 -4.25 -4.56 10.98
N ILE A 60 -4.13 -3.31 10.49
CA ILE A 60 -3.44 -2.22 11.21
C ILE A 60 -4.08 -1.97 12.57
N THR A 61 -5.40 -1.90 12.62
CA THR A 61 -6.15 -1.67 13.86
C THR A 61 -5.92 -2.81 14.86
N THR A 62 -6.00 -4.06 14.41
CA THR A 62 -5.78 -5.24 15.27
C THR A 62 -4.36 -5.24 15.83
N ILE A 63 -3.35 -4.96 15.01
CA ILE A 63 -1.95 -4.88 15.47
C ILE A 63 -1.78 -3.77 16.52
N ARG A 64 -2.35 -2.58 16.27
CA ARG A 64 -2.29 -1.46 17.22
C ARG A 64 -2.95 -1.82 18.55
N GLU A 65 -4.13 -2.42 18.51
CA GLU A 65 -4.85 -2.86 19.71
C GLU A 65 -4.05 -3.89 20.51
N GLU A 66 -3.46 -4.88 19.84
CA GLU A 66 -2.62 -5.87 20.51
C GLU A 66 -1.35 -5.23 21.07
N MET A 67 -0.65 -4.36 20.34
CA MET A 67 0.53 -3.62 20.83
C MET A 67 0.24 -2.81 22.10
N VAL A 68 -0.90 -2.14 22.17
CA VAL A 68 -1.35 -1.41 23.37
C VAL A 68 -1.57 -2.38 24.55
N LYS A 69 -2.09 -3.59 24.30
CA LYS A 69 -2.27 -4.63 25.32
C LYS A 69 -0.93 -5.21 25.80
N VAL A 70 0.06 -5.38 24.91
CA VAL A 70 1.36 -5.99 25.27
C VAL A 70 2.30 -5.01 25.97
N ASN A 71 2.19 -3.70 25.72
CA ASN A 71 2.99 -2.69 26.39
C ASN A 71 2.17 -1.47 26.87
N PRO A 72 1.27 -1.65 27.87
CA PRO A 72 0.44 -0.57 28.40
C PRO A 72 1.25 0.55 29.06
N LEU A 73 2.54 0.31 29.38
CA LEU A 73 3.46 1.28 29.99
C LEU A 73 4.30 2.06 28.96
N GLY A 74 4.33 1.66 27.68
CA GLY A 74 5.09 2.34 26.63
C GLY A 74 4.58 3.76 26.32
N GLY A 75 3.28 4.00 26.50
CA GLY A 75 2.70 5.35 26.43
C GLY A 75 3.01 6.22 27.65
N LEU A 76 3.34 5.61 28.80
CA LEU A 76 3.72 6.32 30.02
C LEU A 76 5.17 6.82 29.99
N LEU A 77 6.05 6.20 29.19
CA LEU A 77 7.43 6.68 29.01
C LEU A 77 7.50 8.06 28.32
N GLN A 78 6.43 8.49 27.63
CA GLN A 78 6.33 9.86 27.11
C GLN A 78 6.09 10.89 28.22
N PHE A 79 5.51 10.47 29.36
CA PHE A 79 5.30 11.30 30.54
C PHE A 79 6.51 11.29 31.50
N VAL A 80 7.45 10.35 31.33
CA VAL A 80 8.75 10.37 32.01
C VAL A 80 9.77 11.13 31.14
N GLN A 81 9.37 12.26 30.56
CA GLN A 81 10.34 13.29 30.16
C GLN A 81 10.89 13.90 31.46
N THR A 82 11.99 13.33 31.92
CA THR A 82 12.85 13.86 32.97
C THR A 82 13.26 15.31 32.67
N PRO A 83 13.37 16.19 33.69
CA PRO A 83 13.95 17.53 33.50
C PRO A 83 15.39 17.41 32.98
N PRO A 84 15.92 18.40 32.24
CA PRO A 84 17.24 18.31 31.63
C PRO A 84 18.32 18.29 32.72
N ALA A 85 18.84 17.10 33.03
CA ALA A 85 20.01 16.93 33.87
C ALA A 85 21.27 17.19 33.04
N GLN A 86 22.10 18.10 33.54
CA GLN A 86 23.34 18.58 32.96
C GLN A 86 24.36 17.45 32.74
N ILE A 87 25.09 17.55 31.64
CA ILE A 87 26.16 16.65 31.17
C ILE A 87 27.40 16.81 32.07
N PRO A 88 28.06 15.71 32.47
CA PRO A 88 29.54 15.68 32.52
C PRO A 88 30.14 14.61 31.57
N PRO A 89 31.45 14.70 31.24
CA PRO A 89 31.99 14.30 29.94
C PRO A 89 32.58 12.88 29.86
N VAL A 90 32.31 12.25 28.72
CA VAL A 90 33.14 11.33 27.90
C VAL A 90 34.19 10.48 28.63
N GLU A 91 33.94 9.18 28.73
CA GLU A 91 34.98 8.15 28.63
C GLU A 91 34.69 7.28 27.40
N LYS A 92 35.67 7.21 26.50
CA LYS A 92 35.67 6.34 25.31
C LYS A 92 35.98 4.92 25.76
N GLU A 93 35.06 3.99 25.57
CA GLU A 93 35.36 2.56 25.58
C GLU A 93 35.01 1.95 24.22
N ASN A 94 35.91 1.10 23.73
CA ASN A 94 36.04 0.62 22.36
C ASN A 94 34.77 -0.07 21.83
N ASN A 95 34.22 0.47 20.75
CA ASN A 95 33.06 -0.09 20.04
C ASN A 95 33.48 -0.87 18.77
N ALA A 96 34.67 -1.47 18.78
CA ALA A 96 35.22 -2.22 17.62
C ALA A 96 34.61 -3.63 17.49
N GLU A 97 34.32 -4.31 18.60
CA GLU A 97 33.73 -5.66 18.57
C GLU A 97 32.27 -5.65 18.09
N SER A 98 31.53 -4.58 18.34
CA SER A 98 30.14 -4.44 17.89
C SER A 98 30.03 -4.21 16.38
N GLU A 99 31.07 -3.66 15.74
CA GLU A 99 31.08 -3.35 14.31
C GLU A 99 31.48 -4.61 13.51
N GLU A 100 32.49 -5.35 13.99
CA GLU A 100 32.89 -6.66 13.44
C GLU A 100 31.74 -7.68 13.46
N ALA A 101 30.99 -7.76 14.57
CA ALA A 101 29.82 -8.66 14.67
C ALA A 101 28.66 -8.25 13.74
N MET A 102 28.57 -6.97 13.38
CA MET A 102 27.54 -6.48 12.45
C MET A 102 27.89 -6.79 10.99
N LEU A 103 29.19 -6.80 10.66
CA LEU A 103 29.69 -7.15 9.33
C LEU A 103 29.60 -8.66 9.07
N ASP A 104 29.92 -9.50 10.06
CA ASP A 104 29.80 -10.97 9.94
C ASP A 104 28.34 -11.44 9.73
N PHE A 105 27.37 -10.71 10.30
CA PHE A 105 25.95 -10.98 10.07
C PHE A 105 25.49 -10.67 8.63
N LEU A 106 26.06 -9.65 7.99
CA LEU A 106 25.68 -9.24 6.63
C LEU A 106 26.19 -10.23 5.57
N ASP A 107 27.33 -10.88 5.81
CA ASP A 107 27.93 -11.88 4.92
C ASP A 107 27.26 -13.26 4.99
N SER A 108 26.29 -13.46 5.90
CA SER A 108 25.57 -14.73 6.07
C SER A 108 24.31 -14.89 5.18
N PHE A 109 24.08 -13.99 4.22
CA PHE A 109 23.01 -14.07 3.20
C PHE A 109 23.55 -14.25 1.79
#